data_AF-W6KBT4-F1
#
_entry.id   AF-W6KBT4-F1
#
_cell.length_a   1.000
_cell.length_b   1.000
_cell.length_c   1.000
_cell.angle_alpha   90.00
_cell.angle_beta   90.00
_cell.angle_gamma   90.00
#
_symmetry.space_group_name_H-M   'P 1'
#
loop_
_entity.id
_entity.type
_entity.pdbx_description
1 polymer ?
#
loop_
_entity_poly.entity_id
_entity_poly.type
_entity_poly.pdbx_seq_one_letter_code
_entity_poly.pdbx_strand_id
1 'polypeptide(L)'
;MSSGSDWTRHALEAAWRRHDALHGPIIDAKVEVNVITDHLAELRDELEEIKANLSLARIPGRISGWYGAVPVSVYIALLEQQKAMVERQIAVKDRELSGAKEKLEQLEHKQQNHYMNAIEYDRRYKECMGE
;
A
#
# COMPACT_ATOMS: atom_id res chain seq x y z
N MET A 1 -39.99 -15.71 28.45
CA MET A 1 -39.43 -15.56 27.09
C MET A 1 -38.13 -14.73 27.15
N SER A 2 -37.14 -15.10 27.98
CA SER A 2 -36.02 -14.20 28.33
C SER A 2 -34.66 -14.55 27.70
N SER A 3 -34.46 -15.75 27.13
CA SER A 3 -33.12 -16.15 26.66
C SER A 3 -32.79 -15.73 25.22
N GLY A 4 -33.81 -15.46 24.40
CA GLY A 4 -33.63 -15.10 22.98
C GLY A 4 -33.17 -13.64 22.76
N SER A 5 -33.73 -12.71 23.53
CA SER A 5 -33.41 -11.28 23.48
C SER A 5 -32.00 -10.95 24.01
N ASP A 6 -31.56 -11.67 25.04
CA ASP A 6 -30.25 -11.45 25.66
C ASP A 6 -29.12 -11.92 24.73
N TRP A 7 -29.32 -13.04 24.02
CA TRP A 7 -28.35 -13.55 23.06
C TRP A 7 -28.22 -12.65 21.82
N THR A 8 -29.33 -12.17 21.24
CA THR A 8 -29.30 -11.27 20.08
C THR A 8 -28.65 -9.94 20.42
N ARG A 9 -28.92 -9.39 21.62
CA ARG A 9 -28.24 -8.19 22.12
C ARG A 9 -26.73 -8.38 22.26
N HIS A 10 -26.27 -9.46 22.87
CA HIS A 10 -24.84 -9.73 22.98
C HIS A 10 -24.17 -9.94 21.62
N ALA A 11 -24.85 -10.60 20.68
CA ALA A 11 -24.36 -10.79 19.32
C ALA A 11 -24.23 -9.46 18.56
N LEU A 12 -25.21 -8.55 18.72
CA LEU A 12 -25.19 -7.19 18.19
C LEU A 12 -24.01 -6.38 18.73
N GLU A 13 -23.86 -6.31 20.05
CA GLU A 13 -22.74 -5.60 20.69
C GLU A 13 -21.39 -6.15 20.25
N ALA A 14 -21.27 -7.48 20.14
CA ALA A 14 -20.05 -8.13 19.67
C ALA A 14 -19.76 -7.88 18.17
N ALA A 15 -20.79 -7.70 17.33
CA ALA A 15 -20.61 -7.37 15.91
C ALA A 15 -20.09 -5.94 15.75
N TRP A 16 -20.67 -4.97 16.47
CA TRP A 16 -20.20 -3.57 16.47
C TRP A 16 -18.76 -3.45 17.00
N ARG A 17 -18.44 -4.10 18.12
CA ARG A 17 -17.05 -4.11 18.63
C ARG A 17 -16.06 -4.65 17.61
N ARG A 18 -16.41 -5.70 16.86
CA ARG A 18 -15.53 -6.27 15.82
C ARG A 18 -15.39 -5.34 14.61
N HIS A 19 -16.46 -4.64 14.23
CA HIS A 19 -16.42 -3.61 13.20
C HIS A 19 -15.48 -2.45 13.59
N ASP A 20 -15.65 -1.92 14.80
CA ASP A 20 -14.89 -0.76 15.28
C ASP A 20 -13.43 -1.11 15.53
N ALA A 21 -13.15 -2.34 15.98
CA ALA A 21 -11.78 -2.83 16.18
C ALA A 21 -10.96 -2.88 14.87
N LEU A 22 -11.60 -2.89 13.69
CA LEU A 22 -10.91 -2.85 12.40
C LEU A 22 -10.57 -1.43 11.94
N HIS A 23 -11.09 -0.38 12.58
CA HIS A 23 -10.85 1.00 12.16
C HIS A 23 -9.36 1.38 12.23
N GLY A 24 -8.70 1.08 13.36
CA GLY A 24 -7.24 1.30 13.53
C GLY A 24 -6.41 0.53 12.49
N PRO A 25 -6.56 -0.80 12.37
CA PRO A 25 -5.86 -1.59 11.36
C PRO A 25 -6.05 -1.12 9.91
N ILE A 26 -7.24 -0.63 9.54
CA ILE A 26 -7.51 -0.08 8.21
C ILE A 26 -6.74 1.23 8.00
N ILE A 27 -6.71 2.11 9.01
CA ILE A 27 -5.90 3.34 8.95
C ILE A 27 -4.42 3.00 8.77
N ASP A 28 -3.89 2.07 9.56
CA ASP A 28 -2.50 1.64 9.47
C ASP A 28 -2.17 1.07 8.07
N ALA A 29 -3.06 0.24 7.51
CA ALA A 29 -2.91 -0.30 6.16
C ALA A 29 -2.98 0.79 5.07
N LYS A 30 -3.82 1.82 5.23
CA LYS A 30 -3.85 2.98 4.32
C LYS A 30 -2.54 3.77 4.38
N VAL A 31 -2.01 3.98 5.57
CA VAL A 31 -0.70 4.63 5.77
C VAL A 31 0.40 3.80 5.10
N GLU A 32 0.41 2.49 5.30
CA GLU A 32 1.37 1.56 4.66
C GLU A 32 1.33 1.67 3.12
N VAL A 33 0.13 1.64 2.52
CA VAL A 33 -0.06 1.82 1.06
C VAL A 33 0.49 3.17 0.59
N ASN A 34 0.22 4.26 1.31
CA ASN A 34 0.69 5.59 0.94
C ASN A 34 2.22 5.69 1.02
N VAL A 35 2.83 5.22 2.11
CA VAL A 35 4.29 5.23 2.28
C VAL A 35 5.00 4.46 1.16
N ILE A 36 4.47 3.28 0.78
CA ILE A 36 5.05 2.52 -0.34
C ILE A 36 4.85 3.25 -1.67
N THR A 37 3.70 3.89 -1.86
CA THR A 37 3.40 4.66 -3.08
C THR A 37 4.34 5.86 -3.23
N ASP A 38 4.59 6.60 -2.15
CA ASP A 38 5.50 7.74 -2.14
C ASP A 38 6.94 7.30 -2.45
N HIS A 39 7.41 6.23 -1.82
CA HIS A 39 8.74 5.69 -2.11
C HIS A 39 8.87 5.17 -3.55
N LEU A 40 7.80 4.62 -4.14
CA LEU A 40 7.79 4.27 -5.57
C LEU A 40 7.90 5.49 -6.47
N ALA A 41 7.32 6.63 -6.10
CA ALA A 41 7.45 7.86 -6.85
C ALA A 41 8.91 8.36 -6.81
N GLU A 42 9.53 8.38 -5.64
CA GLU A 42 10.94 8.75 -5.47
C GLU A 42 11.89 7.89 -6.31
N LEU A 43 11.72 6.56 -6.30
CA LEU A 43 12.53 5.65 -7.10
C LEU A 43 12.33 5.84 -8.61
N ARG A 44 11.12 6.22 -9.04
CA ARG A 44 10.83 6.51 -10.45
C ARG A 44 11.47 7.82 -10.89
N ASP A 45 11.47 8.83 -10.03
CA ASP A 45 12.16 10.10 -10.29
C ASP A 45 13.68 9.88 -10.38
N GLU A 46 14.27 9.10 -9.46
CA GLU A 46 15.68 8.70 -9.51
C GLU A 46 16.00 7.95 -10.81
N LEU A 47 15.13 7.03 -11.24
CA LEU A 47 15.31 6.29 -12.49
C LEU A 47 15.30 7.21 -13.72
N GLU A 48 14.41 8.22 -13.75
CA GLU A 48 14.37 9.20 -14.83
C GLU A 48 15.61 10.09 -14.84
N GLU A 49 16.12 10.49 -13.67
CA GLU A 49 17.39 11.23 -13.58
C GLU A 49 18.57 10.40 -14.12
N ILE A 50 18.67 9.12 -13.75
CA ILE A 50 19.70 8.22 -14.26
C ILE A 50 19.59 8.06 -15.78
N LYS A 51 18.37 7.90 -16.33
CA LYS A 51 18.14 7.82 -17.79
C LYS A 51 18.55 9.11 -18.49
N ALA A 52 18.24 10.27 -17.92
CA ALA A 52 18.67 11.55 -18.45
C ALA A 52 20.21 11.65 -18.47
N ASN A 53 20.87 11.29 -17.36
CA ASN A 53 22.33 11.26 -17.26
C ASN A 53 22.97 10.28 -18.25
N LEU A 54 22.38 9.10 -18.47
CA LEU A 54 22.82 8.15 -19.50
C LEU A 54 22.71 8.73 -20.91
N SER A 55 21.60 9.41 -21.21
CA SER A 55 21.38 10.07 -22.50
C SER A 55 22.43 11.14 -22.74
N LEU A 56 22.68 11.99 -21.73
CA LEU A 56 23.72 13.02 -21.76
C LEU A 56 25.11 12.42 -21.95
N ALA A 57 25.39 11.30 -21.27
CA ALA A 57 26.70 10.66 -21.31
C ALA A 57 27.03 10.02 -22.66
N ARG A 58 26.01 9.64 -23.42
CA ARG A 58 26.17 9.07 -24.76
C ARG A 58 26.42 10.13 -25.84
N ILE A 59 26.29 11.43 -25.52
CA ILE A 59 26.55 12.52 -26.46
C ILE A 59 28.07 12.79 -26.53
N PRO A 60 28.72 12.58 -27.70
CA PRO A 60 30.15 12.81 -27.85
C PRO A 60 30.54 14.27 -27.54
N GLY A 61 31.66 14.46 -26.84
CA GLY A 61 32.21 15.79 -26.53
C GLY A 61 31.49 16.57 -25.42
N ARG A 62 30.39 16.06 -24.85
CA ARG A 62 29.62 16.76 -23.80
C ARG A 62 30.16 16.54 -22.39
N ILE A 63 30.82 15.41 -22.12
CA ILE A 63 31.41 15.09 -20.80
C ILE A 63 32.90 15.48 -20.71
N SER A 64 33.53 15.86 -21.82
CA SER A 64 35.01 16.02 -21.88
C SER A 64 35.57 17.16 -21.02
N GLY A 65 34.72 17.97 -20.36
CA GLY A 65 35.14 19.10 -19.53
C GLY A 65 35.03 18.93 -18.00
N TRP A 66 34.37 17.89 -17.48
CA TRP A 66 33.96 17.88 -16.06
C TRP A 66 34.57 16.78 -15.18
N TYR A 67 35.04 15.67 -15.77
CA TYR A 67 35.60 14.56 -15.01
C TYR A 67 37.05 14.31 -15.45
N GLY A 68 37.99 14.79 -14.65
CA GLY A 68 39.37 14.36 -14.75
C GLY A 68 39.46 12.84 -14.66
N ALA A 69 40.18 12.22 -15.59
CA ALA A 69 40.68 10.84 -15.56
C ALA A 69 39.70 9.65 -15.66
N VAL A 70 38.37 9.81 -15.59
CA VAL A 70 37.43 8.67 -15.76
C VAL A 70 37.03 8.52 -17.24
N PRO A 71 37.28 7.36 -17.88
CA PRO A 71 36.78 7.13 -19.24
C PRO A 71 35.26 7.18 -19.27
N VAL A 72 34.69 7.85 -20.29
CA VAL A 72 33.23 7.97 -20.49
C VAL A 72 32.54 6.60 -20.48
N SER A 73 33.20 5.56 -20.98
CA SER A 73 32.70 4.18 -20.94
C SER A 73 32.51 3.64 -19.53
N VAL A 74 33.40 3.96 -18.59
CA VAL A 74 33.30 3.54 -17.18
C VAL A 74 32.14 4.27 -16.50
N TYR A 75 31.97 5.56 -16.79
CA TYR A 75 30.84 6.35 -16.28
C TYR A 75 29.49 5.83 -16.78
N ILE A 76 29.39 5.50 -18.07
CA ILE A 76 28.18 4.88 -18.65
C ILE A 76 27.88 3.54 -17.98
N ALA A 77 28.89 2.67 -17.81
CA ALA A 77 28.70 1.38 -17.16
C ALA A 77 28.21 1.50 -15.71
N LEU A 78 28.71 2.50 -14.97
CA LEU A 78 28.24 2.79 -13.62
C LEU A 78 26.76 3.21 -13.61
N LEU A 79 26.37 4.13 -14.50
CA LEU A 79 24.98 4.57 -14.60
C LEU A 79 24.04 3.43 -15.05
N GLU A 80 24.48 2.54 -15.94
CA GLU A 80 23.72 1.35 -16.34
C GLU A 80 23.54 0.37 -15.17
N GLN A 81 24.55 0.21 -14.33
CA GLN A 81 24.46 -0.59 -13.10
C GLN A 81 23.48 0.03 -12.10
N GLN A 82 23.56 1.34 -11.87
CA GLN A 82 22.63 2.06 -10.98
C GLN A 82 21.18 1.96 -11.50
N LYS A 83 20.98 2.18 -12.80
CA LYS A 83 19.67 2.00 -13.46
C LYS A 83 19.08 0.62 -13.17
N ALA A 84 19.87 -0.44 -13.38
CA ALA A 84 19.41 -1.81 -13.14
C ALA A 84 19.11 -2.10 -11.66
N MET A 85 19.84 -1.46 -10.73
CA MET A 85 19.57 -1.56 -9.30
C MET A 85 18.25 -0.89 -8.92
N VAL A 86 18.01 0.34 -9.37
CA VAL A 86 16.76 1.08 -9.12
C VAL A 86 15.57 0.36 -9.76
N GLU A 87 15.71 -0.15 -10.98
CA GLU A 87 14.65 -0.95 -11.65
C GLU A 87 14.26 -2.20 -10.83
N ARG A 88 15.24 -2.87 -10.19
CA ARG A 88 14.96 -4.00 -9.29
C ARG A 88 14.26 -3.55 -8.01
N GLN A 89 14.66 -2.42 -7.44
CA GLN A 89 14.01 -1.86 -6.24
C GLN A 89 12.56 -1.49 -6.52
N ILE A 90 12.27 -0.84 -7.66
CA ILE A 90 10.91 -0.56 -8.13
C ILE A 90 10.10 -1.85 -8.23
N ALA A 91 10.64 -2.89 -8.88
CA ALA A 91 9.93 -4.16 -9.03
C ALA A 91 9.63 -4.86 -7.69
N VAL A 92 10.50 -4.72 -6.70
CA VAL A 92 10.24 -5.22 -5.33
C VAL A 92 9.15 -4.38 -4.66
N LYS A 93 9.25 -3.05 -4.72
CA LYS A 93 8.28 -2.13 -4.11
C LYS A 93 6.90 -2.23 -4.74
N ASP A 94 6.79 -2.46 -6.05
CA ASP A 94 5.51 -2.71 -6.73
C ASP A 94 4.82 -3.98 -6.20
N ARG A 95 5.60 -5.04 -5.90
CA ARG A 95 5.05 -6.26 -5.26
C ARG A 95 4.60 -5.99 -3.83
N GLU A 96 5.40 -5.26 -3.06
CA GLU A 96 5.03 -4.84 -1.70
C GLU A 96 3.74 -4.01 -1.71
N LEU A 97 3.62 -3.07 -2.65
CA LEU A 97 2.41 -2.24 -2.82
C LEU A 97 1.18 -3.11 -3.14
N SER A 98 1.33 -4.09 -4.03
CA SER A 98 0.25 -5.02 -4.35
C SER A 98 -0.21 -5.79 -3.10
N GLY A 99 0.72 -6.30 -2.31
CA GLY A 99 0.39 -7.01 -1.06
C GLY A 99 -0.26 -6.11 -0.02
N ALA A 100 0.22 -4.87 0.13
CA ALA A 100 -0.37 -3.89 1.04
C ALA A 100 -1.80 -3.51 0.63
N LYS A 101 -2.05 -3.34 -0.67
CA LYS A 101 -3.40 -3.08 -1.20
C LYS A 101 -4.36 -4.25 -0.99
N GLU A 102 -3.89 -5.48 -1.24
CA GLU A 102 -4.70 -6.68 -0.99
C GLU A 102 -5.08 -6.80 0.50
N LYS A 103 -4.11 -6.59 1.40
CA LYS A 103 -4.36 -6.57 2.85
C LYS A 103 -5.38 -5.49 3.25
N LEU A 104 -5.26 -4.29 2.68
CA LEU A 104 -6.22 -3.20 2.92
C LEU A 104 -7.63 -3.61 2.46
N GLU A 105 -7.76 -4.15 1.26
CA GLU A 105 -9.04 -4.62 0.71
C GLU A 105 -9.67 -5.71 1.58
N GLN A 106 -8.87 -6.67 2.05
CA GLN A 106 -9.34 -7.72 2.97
C GLN A 106 -9.85 -7.15 4.29
N LEU A 107 -9.18 -6.15 4.86
CA LEU A 107 -9.61 -5.50 6.09
C LEU A 107 -10.90 -4.70 5.90
N GLU A 108 -11.01 -3.93 4.83
CA GLU A 108 -12.22 -3.17 4.49
C GLU A 108 -13.40 -4.10 4.23
N HIS A 109 -13.18 -5.19 3.49
CA HIS A 109 -14.21 -6.21 3.27
C HIS A 109 -14.66 -6.87 4.58
N LYS A 110 -13.71 -7.21 5.46
CA LYS A 110 -14.03 -7.79 6.77
C LYS A 110 -14.81 -6.82 7.66
N GLN A 111 -14.47 -5.54 7.64
CA GLN A 111 -15.21 -4.49 8.36
C GLN A 111 -16.63 -4.39 7.83
N GLN A 112 -16.82 -4.37 6.51
CA GLN A 112 -18.15 -4.36 5.90
C GLN A 112 -18.98 -5.59 6.29
N ASN A 113 -18.38 -6.78 6.35
CA ASN A 113 -19.06 -7.98 6.81
C ASN A 113 -19.50 -7.88 8.28
N HIS A 114 -18.68 -7.28 9.15
CA HIS A 114 -19.05 -7.04 10.54
C HIS A 114 -20.19 -6.02 10.68
N TYR A 115 -20.19 -4.98 9.84
CA TYR A 115 -21.29 -4.02 9.74
C TYR A 115 -22.61 -4.69 9.33
N MET A 116 -22.59 -5.51 8.27
CA MET A 116 -23.78 -6.22 7.81
C MET A 116 -24.33 -7.19 8.87
N ASN A 117 -23.45 -7.88 9.60
CA ASN A 117 -23.86 -8.74 10.70
C ASN A 117 -24.49 -7.94 11.84
N ALA A 118 -23.95 -6.75 12.16
CA ALA A 118 -24.52 -5.89 13.19
C ALA A 118 -25.94 -5.43 12.83
N ILE A 119 -26.18 -5.04 11.57
CA ILE A 119 -27.53 -4.70 11.08
C ILE A 119 -28.49 -5.88 11.23
N GLU A 120 -28.07 -7.08 10.83
CA GLU A 120 -28.94 -8.26 10.93
C GLU A 120 -29.25 -8.64 12.38
N TYR A 121 -28.30 -8.50 13.31
CA TYR A 121 -28.57 -8.71 14.73
C TYR A 121 -29.48 -7.63 15.33
N ASP A 122 -29.36 -6.38 14.90
CA ASP A 122 -30.25 -5.29 15.31
C ASP A 122 -31.70 -5.56 14.86
N ARG A 123 -31.88 -5.98 13.60
CA ARG A 123 -33.19 -6.39 13.07
C ARG A 123 -33.82 -7.50 13.92
N ARG A 124 -33.07 -8.58 14.18
CA ARG A 124 -33.56 -9.71 14.99
C ARG A 124 -33.84 -9.32 16.44
N TYR A 125 -33.06 -8.41 17.00
CA TYR A 125 -33.29 -7.91 18.35
C TYR A 125 -34.63 -7.16 18.42
N LYS A 126 -34.90 -6.25 17.47
CA LYS A 126 -36.19 -5.53 17.37
C LYS A 126 -37.37 -6.48 17.21
N GLU A 127 -37.25 -7.46 16.32
CA GLU A 127 -38.27 -8.52 16.16
C GLU A 127 -38.55 -9.28 17.48
N CYS A 128 -37.52 -9.57 18.28
CA CYS A 128 -37.71 -10.21 19.59
C CYS A 128 -38.39 -9.28 20.61
N MET A 129 -38.21 -7.96 20.48
CA MET A 129 -38.80 -6.95 21.35
C MET A 129 -40.22 -6.55 20.93
N GLY A 130 -40.68 -6.97 19.74
CA GLY A 130 -41.98 -6.58 19.20
C GLY A 130 -42.03 -5.16 18.63
N GLU A 131 -40.85 -4.63 18.26
CA GLU A 131 -40.67 -3.35 17.54
C GLU A 131 -40.61 -3.58 16.02
#